data_AF-B4HPF4-F1
#
_entry.id   AF-B4HPF4-F1
#
_cell.length_a   1.000
_cell.length_b   1.000
_cell.length_c   1.000
_cell.angle_alpha   90.00
_cell.angle_beta   90.00
_cell.angle_gamma   90.00
#
_symmetry.space_group_name_H-M   'P 1'
#
loop_
_entity.id
_entity.type
_entity.pdbx_description
1 polymer ?
#
loop_
_entity_poly.entity_id
_entity_poly.type
_entity_poly.pdbx_seq_one_letter_code
_entity_poly.pdbx_strand_id
1 'polypeptide(L)'
;MYQGIQNVVVKLTPKGTTSENYILVNSHFDSQPTSPSTGDDGHMVVSILEVLRVISSTRKSFEHPIVFLINGSEKIRCRHLTDSLLTTNGLRIATGSGGRELMFQSGPNYPWLVKIYKDGAKHYFSTTMAEEIFQTGLVPSYTDFDIFVEYGNLIGLDIGQCINGFVYHTKYDRIDVIPRAALRNTGDNLLGLVQTLSNASELRDLSANPTGNTIFFDVLGLYLISFSSDVGVKLNYAAAAAAIILIYISLLRIAEKSSVSSEQILSTFILVLVAPFMYNSYLFYCFIVILTPMMGRFGVDTNPDLIIGALTALGTILSMGFLQVRRVFYEYDGTVSKDESGYLFNVQDRRGLTPLLKSNMDLTGLVNMTSDCAKYMMCGMPLYDHRWVESVQMEFELETSDHTRIFIDPNEDVIISDWSFLKEYLTTNSPPYHIYYSFGIDNTPLRFRIVLKKADGDFTVPLFQMGISTHYMHVKGDDESIRFANSIPDFAVSIQWPAMYKKYIF
;
A
#
# COMPACT_ATOMS: atom_id res chain seq x y z
N MET A 1 22.21 15.00 -39.43
CA MET A 1 21.85 13.84 -40.28
C MET A 1 23.03 12.90 -40.24
N TYR A 2 22.87 11.67 -39.74
CA TYR A 2 23.97 10.68 -39.70
C TYR A 2 24.40 10.33 -41.13
N GLN A 3 25.69 10.10 -41.35
CA GLN A 3 26.27 9.73 -42.64
C GLN A 3 27.13 8.47 -42.46
N GLY A 4 27.10 7.56 -43.44
CA GLY A 4 27.93 6.35 -43.42
C GLY A 4 27.57 5.38 -42.29
N ILE A 5 26.28 5.09 -42.10
CA ILE A 5 25.79 4.14 -41.09
C ILE A 5 26.46 2.78 -41.32
N GLN A 6 27.05 2.21 -40.27
CA GLN A 6 27.70 0.91 -40.27
C GLN A 6 27.07 0.02 -39.20
N ASN A 7 27.02 -1.28 -39.47
CA ASN A 7 26.61 -2.28 -38.49
C ASN A 7 27.75 -3.29 -38.34
N VAL A 8 28.04 -3.70 -37.11
CA VAL A 8 29.05 -4.70 -36.81
C VAL A 8 28.36 -5.98 -36.39
N VAL A 9 28.62 -7.07 -37.11
CA VAL A 9 27.99 -8.37 -36.85
C VAL A 9 29.07 -9.41 -36.56
N VAL A 10 28.93 -10.11 -35.44
CA VAL A 10 29.82 -11.21 -35.05
C VAL A 10 28.97 -12.46 -34.82
N LYS A 11 29.22 -13.52 -35.61
CA LYS A 11 28.53 -14.81 -35.48
C LYS A 11 29.46 -15.85 -34.85
N LEU A 12 29.03 -16.42 -33.73
CA LEU A 12 29.62 -17.59 -33.10
C LEU A 12 28.78 -18.82 -33.41
N THR A 13 29.36 -19.78 -34.12
CA THR A 13 28.70 -21.05 -34.48
C THR A 13 29.36 -22.20 -33.72
N PRO A 14 28.60 -22.95 -32.90
CA PRO A 14 29.11 -24.17 -32.27
C PRO A 14 29.56 -25.21 -33.31
N LYS A 15 30.68 -25.89 -33.04
CA LYS A 15 31.18 -26.93 -33.95
C LYS A 15 30.18 -28.09 -34.01
N GLY A 16 29.73 -28.44 -35.21
CA GLY A 16 28.81 -29.56 -35.43
C GLY A 16 27.35 -29.26 -35.10
N THR A 17 26.96 -27.98 -34.92
CA THR A 17 25.54 -27.63 -34.77
C THR A 17 24.76 -27.93 -36.05
N THR A 18 23.57 -28.49 -35.88
CA THR A 18 22.58 -28.70 -36.94
C THR A 18 21.43 -27.69 -36.84
N SER A 19 21.52 -26.71 -35.93
CA SER A 19 20.44 -25.75 -35.73
C SER A 19 20.45 -24.66 -36.79
N GLU A 20 19.29 -24.48 -37.44
CA GLU A 20 19.03 -23.37 -38.35
C GLU A 20 18.62 -22.10 -37.59
N ASN A 21 18.07 -22.27 -36.38
CA ASN A 21 17.73 -21.18 -35.48
C ASN A 21 18.96 -20.72 -34.70
N TYR A 22 19.02 -19.44 -34.41
CA TYR A 22 20.11 -18.84 -33.66
C TYR A 22 19.57 -17.84 -32.67
N ILE A 23 20.47 -17.09 -32.03
CA ILE A 23 20.15 -16.04 -31.07
C ILE A 23 20.76 -14.74 -31.55
N LEU A 24 20.01 -13.65 -31.46
CA LEU A 24 20.48 -12.31 -31.82
C LEU A 24 20.69 -11.46 -30.57
N VAL A 25 21.91 -11.25 -30.11
CA VAL A 25 22.19 -10.26 -29.06
C VAL A 25 22.44 -8.92 -29.72
N ASN A 26 21.63 -7.90 -29.40
CA ASN A 26 21.69 -6.64 -30.12
C ASN A 26 21.79 -5.41 -29.20
N SER A 27 22.57 -4.41 -29.61
CA SER A 27 22.68 -3.07 -29.01
C SER A 27 23.09 -2.07 -30.08
N HIS A 28 22.85 -0.79 -29.85
CA HIS A 28 23.29 0.26 -30.75
C HIS A 28 24.56 0.95 -30.23
N PHE A 29 25.39 1.44 -31.14
CA PHE A 29 26.62 2.17 -30.79
C PHE A 29 26.62 3.63 -31.22
N ASP A 30 25.58 4.08 -31.94
CA ASP A 30 25.41 5.49 -32.22
C ASP A 30 25.06 6.27 -30.94
N SER A 31 25.41 7.55 -30.94
CA SER A 31 25.19 8.45 -29.80
C SER A 31 24.25 9.57 -30.18
N GLN A 32 23.53 10.10 -29.18
CA GLN A 32 22.82 11.36 -29.34
C GLN A 32 23.84 12.48 -29.60
N PRO A 33 23.66 13.36 -30.61
CA PRO A 33 24.72 14.31 -31.03
C PRO A 33 25.32 15.22 -29.95
N THR A 34 24.60 15.43 -28.85
CA THR A 34 25.02 16.30 -27.72
C THR A 34 25.35 15.52 -26.45
N SER A 35 25.30 14.19 -26.49
CA SER A 35 25.50 13.29 -25.35
C SER A 35 26.78 12.45 -25.52
N PRO A 36 27.54 12.21 -24.45
CA PRO A 36 28.56 11.16 -24.43
C PRO A 36 27.95 9.75 -24.55
N SER A 37 26.64 9.59 -24.28
CA SER A 37 25.90 8.37 -24.58
C SER A 37 26.45 7.14 -23.86
N THR A 38 26.86 7.30 -22.60
CA THR A 38 27.42 6.19 -21.82
C THR A 38 26.32 5.21 -21.40
N GLY A 39 25.17 5.70 -20.95
CA GLY A 39 23.98 4.91 -20.68
C GLY A 39 23.20 4.56 -21.95
N ASP A 40 23.27 5.42 -22.97
CA ASP A 40 22.53 5.31 -24.24
C ASP A 40 23.47 5.29 -25.46
N ASP A 41 24.18 4.22 -25.79
CA ASP A 41 24.11 2.86 -25.20
C ASP A 41 25.52 2.24 -25.02
N GLY A 42 26.51 3.09 -24.71
CA GLY A 42 27.91 2.69 -24.62
C GLY A 42 28.18 1.57 -23.60
N HIS A 43 27.46 1.54 -22.49
CA HIS A 43 27.61 0.51 -21.46
C HIS A 43 27.14 -0.88 -21.92
N MET A 44 26.11 -0.96 -22.76
CA MET A 44 25.62 -2.24 -23.27
C MET A 44 26.56 -2.79 -24.34
N VAL A 45 27.11 -1.93 -25.20
CA VAL A 45 28.16 -2.33 -26.16
C VAL A 45 29.34 -2.99 -25.43
N VAL A 46 29.81 -2.39 -24.34
CA VAL A 46 30.88 -2.96 -23.52
C VAL A 46 30.46 -4.28 -22.87
N SER A 47 29.23 -4.37 -22.36
CA SER A 47 28.67 -5.60 -21.80
C SER A 47 28.62 -6.74 -22.82
N ILE A 48 28.20 -6.45 -24.05
CA ILE A 48 28.17 -7.40 -25.17
C ILE A 48 29.57 -7.88 -25.53
N LEU A 49 30.54 -6.96 -25.63
CA LEU A 49 31.92 -7.33 -25.95
C LEU A 49 32.54 -8.22 -24.88
N GLU A 50 32.24 -7.97 -23.60
CA GLU A 50 32.69 -8.81 -22.50
C GLU A 50 32.04 -10.21 -22.54
N VAL A 51 30.73 -10.28 -22.79
CA VAL A 51 30.03 -11.57 -22.94
C VAL A 51 30.54 -12.33 -24.16
N LEU A 52 30.78 -11.66 -25.29
CA LEU A 52 31.42 -12.24 -26.46
C LEU A 52 32.81 -12.82 -26.13
N ARG A 53 33.63 -12.09 -25.36
CA ARG A 53 34.94 -12.57 -24.89
C ARG A 53 34.81 -13.82 -24.00
N VAL A 54 33.86 -13.83 -23.06
CA VAL A 54 33.62 -14.96 -22.16
C VAL A 54 33.11 -16.19 -22.93
N ILE A 55 32.16 -16.01 -23.84
CA ILE A 55 31.57 -17.10 -24.64
C ILE A 55 32.57 -17.65 -25.66
N SER A 56 33.38 -16.81 -26.30
CA SER A 56 34.39 -17.27 -27.27
C SER A 56 35.55 -18.05 -26.63
N SER A 57 35.83 -17.80 -25.33
CA SER A 57 36.91 -18.46 -24.59
C SER A 57 36.45 -19.65 -23.75
N THR A 58 35.13 -19.86 -23.60
CA THR A 58 34.58 -20.95 -22.80
C THR A 58 34.75 -22.30 -23.48
N ARG A 59 34.84 -23.37 -22.67
CA ARG A 59 34.79 -24.76 -23.16
C ARG A 59 33.38 -25.34 -23.19
N LYS A 60 32.39 -24.61 -22.67
CA LYS A 60 30.98 -25.04 -22.71
C LYS A 60 30.52 -25.08 -24.17
N SER A 61 29.86 -26.16 -24.56
CA SER A 61 29.17 -26.25 -25.85
C SER A 61 27.82 -25.54 -25.77
N PHE A 62 27.41 -24.97 -26.90
CA PHE A 62 26.09 -24.38 -27.09
C PHE A 62 25.38 -25.13 -28.22
N GLU A 63 24.06 -25.20 -28.16
CA GLU A 63 23.26 -25.88 -29.19
C GLU A 63 23.02 -24.97 -30.41
N HIS A 64 22.61 -23.73 -30.14
CA HIS A 64 22.25 -22.74 -31.16
C HIS A 64 23.39 -21.75 -31.43
N PRO A 65 23.61 -21.30 -32.68
CA PRO A 65 24.51 -20.19 -32.98
C PRO A 65 24.09 -18.90 -32.28
N ILE A 66 25.06 -18.03 -32.00
CA ILE A 66 24.85 -16.73 -31.36
C ILE A 66 25.39 -15.65 -32.29
N VAL A 67 24.56 -14.66 -32.60
CA VAL A 67 24.89 -13.51 -33.43
C VAL A 67 24.85 -12.27 -32.55
N PHE A 68 25.96 -11.56 -32.46
CA PHE A 68 26.04 -10.25 -31.81
C PHE A 68 25.94 -9.18 -32.90
N LEU A 69 24.95 -8.30 -32.78
CA LEU A 69 24.71 -7.16 -33.67
C LEU A 69 24.91 -5.87 -32.89
N ILE A 70 25.94 -5.12 -33.27
CA ILE A 70 26.21 -3.77 -32.75
C ILE A 70 25.89 -2.81 -33.90
N ASN A 71 24.67 -2.25 -33.87
CA ASN A 71 24.12 -1.47 -34.99
C ASN A 71 24.42 0.04 -34.82
N GLY A 72 24.58 0.76 -35.93
CA GLY A 72 25.05 2.15 -35.93
C GLY A 72 23.95 3.19 -36.14
N SER A 73 22.69 2.83 -35.96
CA SER A 73 21.57 3.76 -36.13
C SER A 73 20.30 3.25 -35.47
N GLU A 74 20.14 3.55 -34.18
CA GLU A 74 18.89 3.40 -33.44
C GLU A 74 17.89 4.50 -33.85
N LYS A 75 18.34 5.74 -34.02
CA LYS A 75 17.46 6.91 -34.22
C LYS A 75 16.96 7.11 -35.65
N ILE A 76 17.71 6.66 -36.64
CA ILE A 76 17.21 6.56 -38.01
C ILE A 76 16.81 5.11 -38.21
N ARG A 77 15.52 4.81 -37.93
CA ARG A 77 14.83 3.54 -38.20
C ARG A 77 15.63 2.69 -39.17
N CYS A 78 16.31 1.67 -38.64
CA CYS A 78 17.21 0.81 -39.40
C CYS A 78 16.41 -0.08 -40.35
N ARG A 79 15.79 0.52 -41.37
CA ARG A 79 14.88 -0.11 -42.34
C ARG A 79 15.64 -0.87 -43.44
N HIS A 80 16.97 -0.75 -43.48
CA HIS A 80 17.83 -1.29 -44.54
C HIS A 80 18.52 -2.62 -44.16
N LEU A 81 18.15 -3.22 -43.02
CA LEU A 81 18.68 -4.52 -42.58
C LEU A 81 17.76 -5.70 -42.99
N THR A 82 16.86 -5.50 -43.96
CA THR A 82 15.77 -6.43 -44.28
C THR A 82 16.07 -7.50 -45.33
N ASP A 83 17.19 -7.46 -46.05
CA ASP A 83 17.29 -8.29 -47.27
C ASP A 83 18.15 -9.57 -47.15
N SER A 84 18.75 -9.90 -45.99
CA SER A 84 19.53 -11.15 -45.90
C SER A 84 19.80 -11.74 -44.51
N LEU A 85 19.12 -11.28 -43.46
CA LEU A 85 19.36 -11.76 -42.09
C LEU A 85 18.06 -12.30 -41.48
N LEU A 86 17.73 -13.55 -41.82
CA LEU A 86 16.68 -14.34 -41.16
C LEU A 86 17.19 -14.79 -39.79
N THR A 87 16.95 -14.04 -38.72
CA THR A 87 17.59 -14.26 -37.41
C THR A 87 16.61 -14.44 -36.25
N THR A 88 16.41 -15.65 -35.73
CA THR A 88 15.66 -15.82 -34.49
C THR A 88 16.40 -15.16 -33.30
N ASN A 89 15.73 -14.18 -32.71
CA ASN A 89 15.58 -13.83 -31.28
C ASN A 89 16.79 -13.71 -30.37
N GLY A 90 17.03 -12.49 -29.92
CA GLY A 90 17.70 -12.28 -28.64
C GLY A 90 17.67 -10.82 -28.20
N LEU A 91 17.88 -10.72 -26.91
CA LEU A 91 17.87 -9.58 -26.03
C LEU A 91 18.44 -8.25 -26.60
N ARG A 92 17.67 -7.16 -26.47
CA ARG A 92 18.13 -5.76 -26.60
C ARG A 92 17.83 -5.00 -25.30
N ILE A 93 18.68 -4.03 -24.91
CA ILE A 93 18.38 -3.16 -23.77
C ILE A 93 19.19 -1.86 -23.65
N ALA A 94 18.52 -0.67 -23.59
CA ALA A 94 18.74 0.44 -22.62
C ALA A 94 17.91 1.73 -22.90
N THR A 95 17.30 2.36 -21.87
CA THR A 95 16.66 3.71 -21.90
C THR A 95 17.01 4.53 -20.64
N GLY A 96 18.23 4.37 -20.12
CA GLY A 96 18.64 4.94 -18.83
C GLY A 96 20.12 4.74 -18.53
N SER A 97 20.58 5.36 -17.45
CA SER A 97 22.01 5.57 -17.14
C SER A 97 22.40 5.09 -15.75
N GLY A 98 21.66 4.11 -15.22
CA GLY A 98 21.98 3.47 -13.95
C GLY A 98 20.91 2.50 -13.47
N GLY A 99 21.22 1.82 -12.37
CA GLY A 99 20.32 0.85 -11.74
C GLY A 99 20.44 -0.57 -12.28
N ARG A 100 19.44 -1.40 -11.98
CA ARG A 100 19.26 -2.72 -12.61
C ARG A 100 18.50 -2.54 -13.91
N GLU A 101 18.70 -3.44 -14.87
CA GLU A 101 17.98 -3.44 -16.13
C GLU A 101 16.58 -4.04 -15.93
N LEU A 102 15.56 -3.24 -16.19
CA LEU A 102 14.15 -3.61 -16.16
C LEU A 102 13.78 -4.36 -17.44
N MET A 103 13.30 -5.59 -17.35
CA MET A 103 12.68 -6.26 -18.51
C MET A 103 11.29 -5.66 -18.72
N PHE A 104 11.14 -4.90 -19.82
CA PHE A 104 9.94 -4.13 -20.11
C PHE A 104 9.25 -4.52 -21.42
N GLN A 105 9.78 -5.43 -22.24
CA GLN A 105 8.98 -6.10 -23.28
C GLN A 105 9.35 -7.57 -23.39
N SER A 106 8.35 -8.40 -23.63
CA SER A 106 8.47 -9.82 -23.96
C SER A 106 7.58 -10.17 -25.15
N GLY A 107 8.04 -11.09 -25.99
CA GLY A 107 7.21 -11.69 -27.04
C GLY A 107 7.60 -11.26 -28.44
N PRO A 108 6.64 -11.17 -29.38
CA PRO A 108 5.20 -11.30 -29.16
C PRO A 108 4.74 -12.75 -28.87
N ASN A 109 3.83 -12.94 -27.90
CA ASN A 109 3.05 -14.17 -27.68
C ASN A 109 3.82 -15.46 -27.34
N TYR A 110 5.01 -15.39 -26.75
CA TYR A 110 5.79 -16.58 -26.35
C TYR A 110 6.11 -16.60 -24.85
N PRO A 111 5.25 -17.21 -24.01
CA PRO A 111 5.43 -17.35 -22.55
C PRO A 111 6.78 -17.92 -22.12
N TRP A 112 7.37 -18.79 -22.94
CA TRP A 112 8.65 -19.43 -22.63
C TRP A 112 9.80 -18.41 -22.56
N LEU A 113 9.71 -17.25 -23.22
CA LEU A 113 10.74 -16.20 -23.12
C LEU A 113 10.85 -15.64 -21.69
N VAL A 114 9.71 -15.46 -21.02
CA VAL A 114 9.68 -15.05 -19.61
C VAL A 114 10.28 -16.14 -18.71
N LYS A 115 10.03 -17.41 -19.05
CA LYS A 115 10.66 -18.55 -18.35
C LYS A 115 12.17 -18.57 -18.57
N ILE A 116 12.66 -18.28 -19.78
CA ILE A 116 14.09 -18.16 -20.03
C ILE A 116 14.70 -16.96 -19.28
N TYR A 117 13.97 -15.85 -19.20
CA TYR A 117 14.39 -14.73 -18.35
C TYR A 117 14.49 -15.16 -16.89
N LYS A 118 13.51 -15.91 -16.39
CA LYS A 118 13.52 -16.51 -15.05
C LYS A 118 14.72 -17.42 -14.82
N ASP A 119 15.05 -18.28 -15.78
CA ASP A 119 16.08 -19.30 -15.59
C ASP A 119 17.50 -18.76 -15.86
N GLY A 120 17.62 -17.71 -16.68
CA GLY A 120 18.89 -17.13 -17.12
C GLY A 120 19.31 -15.84 -16.42
N ALA A 121 18.38 -14.98 -16.01
CA ALA A 121 18.73 -13.74 -15.33
C ALA A 121 19.12 -14.02 -13.87
N LYS A 122 20.25 -13.45 -13.43
CA LYS A 122 20.75 -13.60 -12.05
C LYS A 122 20.19 -12.52 -11.12
N HIS A 123 19.91 -11.35 -11.67
CA HIS A 123 19.42 -10.17 -10.97
C HIS A 123 18.09 -9.77 -11.60
N TYR A 124 16.98 -10.30 -11.09
CA TYR A 124 15.65 -10.00 -11.61
C TYR A 124 15.29 -8.54 -11.39
N PHE A 125 14.78 -7.92 -12.44
CA PHE A 125 14.01 -6.69 -12.36
C PHE A 125 13.06 -6.65 -13.57
N SER A 126 11.78 -6.90 -13.33
CA SER A 126 10.79 -7.01 -14.42
C SER A 126 9.37 -6.84 -13.90
N THR A 127 8.50 -6.31 -14.76
CA THR A 127 7.07 -6.17 -14.45
C THR A 127 6.23 -6.03 -15.71
N THR A 128 5.13 -6.78 -15.78
CA THR A 128 4.13 -6.65 -16.85
C THR A 128 3.55 -5.24 -16.91
N MET A 129 3.52 -4.50 -15.80
CA MET A 129 3.10 -3.10 -15.84
C MET A 129 4.01 -2.25 -16.73
N ALA A 130 5.33 -2.48 -16.71
CA ALA A 130 6.25 -1.75 -17.57
C ALA A 130 6.04 -2.10 -19.05
N GLU A 131 5.72 -3.37 -19.33
CA GLU A 131 5.38 -3.84 -20.66
C GLU A 131 4.10 -3.21 -21.21
N GLU A 132 3.03 -3.20 -20.42
CA GLU A 132 1.79 -2.55 -20.82
C GLU A 132 1.99 -1.03 -21.00
N ILE A 133 2.72 -0.36 -20.10
CA ILE A 133 3.01 1.08 -20.22
C ILE A 133 3.85 1.40 -21.46
N PHE A 134 4.78 0.53 -21.84
CA PHE A 134 5.59 0.75 -23.04
C PHE A 134 4.78 0.49 -24.30
N GLN A 135 4.07 -0.64 -24.36
CA GLN A 135 3.27 -1.05 -25.53
C GLN A 135 2.04 -0.16 -25.78
N THR A 136 1.52 0.52 -24.76
CA THR A 136 0.47 1.55 -24.91
C THR A 136 0.95 2.80 -25.66
N GLY A 137 2.27 3.02 -25.76
CA GLY A 137 2.83 4.24 -26.33
C GLY A 137 2.76 5.45 -25.39
N LEU A 138 2.46 5.24 -24.09
CA LEU A 138 2.52 6.29 -23.06
C LEU A 138 3.93 6.88 -22.96
N VAL A 139 4.94 6.04 -23.12
CA VAL A 139 6.34 6.43 -23.19
C VAL A 139 6.64 6.71 -24.66
N PRO A 140 6.95 7.95 -25.07
CA PRO A 140 7.26 8.30 -26.46
C PRO A 140 8.68 7.84 -26.83
N SER A 141 8.89 6.53 -26.78
CA SER A 141 10.15 5.85 -27.03
C SER A 141 9.88 4.67 -27.95
N TYR A 142 10.82 4.41 -28.83
CA TYR A 142 10.84 3.25 -29.72
C TYR A 142 12.23 2.66 -29.65
N THR A 143 12.34 1.35 -29.70
CA THR A 143 13.65 0.68 -29.71
C THR A 143 13.77 -0.16 -30.97
N ASP A 144 14.96 -0.65 -31.31
CA ASP A 144 15.03 -1.56 -32.46
C ASP A 144 14.33 -2.90 -32.20
N PHE A 145 13.94 -3.22 -30.96
CA PHE A 145 13.06 -4.36 -30.70
C PHE A 145 11.77 -4.23 -31.51
N ASP A 146 11.19 -3.03 -31.57
CA ASP A 146 9.99 -2.77 -32.39
C ASP A 146 10.26 -3.02 -33.87
N ILE A 147 11.43 -2.65 -34.38
CA ILE A 147 11.82 -2.89 -35.78
C ILE A 147 11.98 -4.40 -36.05
N PHE A 148 12.60 -5.13 -35.13
CA PHE A 148 12.79 -6.57 -35.24
C PHE A 148 11.47 -7.33 -35.19
N VAL A 149 10.54 -6.90 -34.34
CA VAL A 149 9.20 -7.50 -34.25
C VAL A 149 8.37 -7.14 -35.49
N GLU A 150 8.29 -5.86 -35.85
CA GLU A 150 7.40 -5.35 -36.92
C GLU A 150 7.87 -5.77 -38.33
N TYR A 151 9.18 -5.65 -38.61
CA TYR A 151 9.73 -5.89 -39.95
C TYR A 151 10.51 -7.20 -40.05
N GLY A 152 11.09 -7.66 -38.95
CA GLY A 152 11.88 -8.90 -38.90
C GLY A 152 11.08 -10.15 -38.54
N ASN A 153 9.84 -10.01 -38.06
CA ASN A 153 9.03 -11.08 -37.48
C ASN A 153 9.79 -11.85 -36.37
N LEU A 154 10.57 -11.13 -35.57
CA LEU A 154 11.35 -11.69 -34.48
C LEU A 154 10.56 -11.63 -33.17
N ILE A 155 10.92 -12.51 -32.24
CA ILE A 155 10.44 -12.52 -30.86
C ILE A 155 11.64 -12.34 -29.92
N GLY A 156 11.42 -11.94 -28.68
CA GLY A 156 12.52 -11.77 -27.75
C GLY A 156 12.16 -11.04 -26.47
N LEU A 157 13.19 -10.48 -25.86
CA LEU A 157 13.11 -9.70 -24.64
C LEU A 157 13.71 -8.33 -24.94
N ASP A 158 13.00 -7.27 -24.56
CA ASP A 158 13.56 -5.92 -24.44
C ASP A 158 13.67 -5.57 -22.96
N ILE A 159 14.84 -5.11 -22.58
CA ILE A 159 15.15 -4.78 -21.19
C ILE A 159 15.69 -3.34 -21.19
N GLY A 160 15.82 -2.66 -20.06
CA GLY A 160 16.18 -1.24 -20.04
C GLY A 160 16.79 -0.84 -18.72
N GLN A 161 17.93 -0.17 -18.68
CA GLN A 161 18.13 0.70 -17.52
C GLN A 161 17.05 1.77 -17.56
N CYS A 162 16.34 1.98 -16.44
CA CYS A 162 15.25 2.95 -16.36
C CYS A 162 15.40 3.89 -15.14
N ILE A 163 16.50 3.77 -14.39
CA ILE A 163 16.83 4.67 -13.29
C ILE A 163 17.64 5.84 -13.84
N ASN A 164 17.50 7.01 -13.19
CA ASN A 164 18.25 8.21 -13.51
C ASN A 164 17.92 8.81 -14.89
N GLY A 165 16.68 8.68 -15.35
CA GLY A 165 16.25 9.13 -16.68
C GLY A 165 16.46 10.63 -16.97
N PHE A 166 16.69 11.48 -15.98
CA PHE A 166 16.92 12.92 -16.21
C PHE A 166 18.26 13.24 -16.89
N VAL A 167 19.24 12.34 -16.87
CA VAL A 167 20.50 12.52 -17.62
C VAL A 167 20.44 11.91 -19.02
N TYR A 168 19.41 11.11 -19.33
CA TYR A 168 19.19 10.50 -20.64
C TYR A 168 19.15 11.58 -21.74
N HIS A 169 19.80 11.33 -22.88
CA HIS A 169 19.98 12.30 -23.98
C HIS A 169 20.64 13.64 -23.60
N THR A 170 21.31 13.73 -22.46
CA THR A 170 21.99 14.96 -22.03
C THR A 170 23.51 14.80 -22.00
N LYS A 171 24.23 15.93 -21.95
CA LYS A 171 25.69 15.96 -21.74
C LYS A 171 26.17 15.31 -20.43
N TYR A 172 25.24 14.99 -19.52
CA TYR A 172 25.49 14.38 -18.22
C TYR A 172 25.44 12.85 -18.26
N ASP A 173 25.06 12.24 -19.40
CA ASP A 173 25.11 10.78 -19.57
C ASP A 173 26.56 10.28 -19.72
N ARG A 174 27.23 10.18 -18.57
CA ARG A 174 28.66 9.93 -18.42
C ARG A 174 28.92 8.69 -17.57
N ILE A 175 30.12 8.15 -17.62
CA ILE A 175 30.48 6.95 -16.87
C ILE A 175 30.42 7.12 -15.34
N ASP A 176 30.53 8.35 -14.84
CA ASP A 176 30.47 8.65 -13.41
C ASP A 176 29.06 8.55 -12.82
N VAL A 177 28.01 8.65 -13.65
CA VAL A 177 26.61 8.49 -13.20
C VAL A 177 26.14 7.03 -13.21
N ILE A 178 26.87 6.13 -13.89
CA ILE A 178 26.55 4.69 -13.95
C ILE A 178 27.24 3.96 -12.80
N PRO A 179 26.49 3.39 -11.83
CA PRO A 179 27.10 2.61 -10.76
C PRO A 179 27.80 1.37 -11.31
N ARG A 180 28.99 1.02 -10.80
CA ARG A 180 29.70 -0.22 -11.22
C ARG A 180 28.87 -1.50 -10.99
N ALA A 181 27.98 -1.47 -10.00
CA ALA A 181 27.06 -2.57 -9.73
C ALA A 181 26.06 -2.77 -10.88
N ALA A 182 25.62 -1.69 -11.54
CA ALA A 182 24.76 -1.76 -12.72
C ALA A 182 25.46 -2.54 -13.83
N LEU A 183 26.68 -2.13 -14.22
CA LEU A 183 27.49 -2.80 -15.24
C LEU A 183 27.70 -4.30 -14.96
N ARG A 184 27.94 -4.65 -13.68
CA ARG A 184 28.08 -6.05 -13.27
C ARG A 184 26.77 -6.81 -13.43
N ASN A 185 25.65 -6.21 -13.03
CA ASN A 185 24.33 -6.83 -13.17
C ASN A 185 23.98 -7.05 -14.63
N THR A 186 24.25 -6.06 -15.50
CA THR A 186 24.12 -6.16 -16.94
C THR A 186 24.87 -7.36 -17.50
N GLY A 187 26.16 -7.46 -17.19
CA GLY A 187 27.02 -8.53 -17.68
C GLY A 187 26.61 -9.91 -17.17
N ASP A 188 26.28 -10.02 -15.87
CA ASP A 188 25.81 -11.25 -15.24
C ASP A 188 24.49 -11.73 -15.88
N ASN A 189 23.51 -10.83 -16.05
CA ASN A 189 22.22 -11.13 -16.65
C ASN A 189 22.37 -11.49 -18.13
N LEU A 190 23.08 -10.68 -18.91
CA LEU A 190 23.32 -10.93 -20.33
C LEU A 190 24.02 -12.28 -20.55
N LEU A 191 25.07 -12.57 -19.79
CA LEU A 191 25.77 -13.85 -19.88
C LEU A 191 24.85 -15.03 -19.57
N GLY A 192 24.07 -14.94 -18.50
CA GLY A 192 23.13 -15.98 -18.10
C GLY A 192 22.03 -16.19 -19.14
N LEU A 193 21.43 -15.11 -19.65
CA LEU A 193 20.40 -15.15 -20.69
C LEU A 193 20.92 -15.75 -21.99
N VAL A 194 22.11 -15.37 -22.45
CA VAL A 194 22.71 -15.94 -23.67
C VAL A 194 23.01 -17.43 -23.48
N GLN A 195 23.51 -17.84 -22.31
CA GLN A 195 23.77 -19.25 -22.02
C GLN A 195 22.49 -20.08 -21.96
N THR A 196 21.43 -19.55 -21.37
CA THR A 196 20.14 -20.24 -21.24
C THR A 196 19.41 -20.29 -22.58
N LEU A 197 19.35 -19.18 -23.33
CA LEU A 197 18.76 -19.14 -24.68
C LEU A 197 19.49 -20.09 -25.62
N SER A 198 20.83 -20.11 -25.61
CA SER A 198 21.63 -20.92 -26.57
C SER A 198 21.53 -22.42 -26.37
N ASN A 199 20.90 -22.86 -25.28
CA ASN A 199 20.59 -24.25 -24.99
C ASN A 199 19.07 -24.48 -24.83
N ALA A 200 18.23 -23.52 -25.20
CA ALA A 200 16.79 -23.61 -25.06
C ALA A 200 16.21 -24.58 -26.09
N SER A 201 15.56 -25.64 -25.61
CA SER A 201 14.88 -26.63 -26.46
C SER A 201 13.78 -26.01 -27.34
N GLU A 202 13.19 -24.91 -26.87
CA GLU A 202 12.13 -24.14 -27.50
C GLU A 202 12.59 -23.53 -28.84
N LEU A 203 13.90 -23.33 -29.03
CA LEU A 203 14.49 -22.86 -30.30
C LEU A 203 14.64 -23.97 -31.34
N ARG A 204 14.40 -25.25 -31.01
CA ARG A 204 14.41 -26.33 -32.03
C ARG A 204 13.21 -26.24 -32.95
N ASP A 205 12.04 -25.93 -32.37
CA ASP A 205 10.79 -25.75 -33.08
C ASP A 205 9.96 -24.67 -32.39
N LEU A 206 9.93 -23.48 -33.01
CA LEU A 206 9.17 -22.35 -32.49
C LEU A 206 7.66 -22.53 -32.64
N SER A 207 7.21 -23.35 -33.60
CA SER A 207 5.79 -23.54 -33.91
C SER A 207 5.09 -24.47 -32.92
N ALA A 208 5.85 -25.38 -32.29
CA ALA A 208 5.34 -26.30 -31.28
C ALA A 208 5.13 -25.65 -29.89
N ASN A 209 5.62 -24.43 -29.68
CA ASN A 209 5.54 -23.77 -28.39
C ASN A 209 4.14 -23.18 -28.13
N PRO A 210 3.65 -23.23 -26.88
CA PRO A 210 2.39 -22.61 -26.52
C PRO A 210 2.48 -21.09 -26.74
N THR A 211 1.45 -20.54 -27.37
CA THR A 211 1.32 -19.09 -27.56
C THR A 211 0.39 -18.50 -26.50
N GLY A 212 0.64 -17.24 -26.15
CA GLY A 212 -0.24 -16.49 -25.25
C GLY A 212 0.49 -15.44 -24.41
N ASN A 213 -0.30 -14.71 -23.63
CA ASN A 213 0.20 -13.65 -22.76
C ASN A 213 0.54 -14.19 -21.37
N THR A 214 1.66 -13.72 -20.83
CA THR A 214 2.17 -14.09 -19.51
C THR A 214 2.23 -12.86 -18.64
N ILE A 215 1.70 -12.97 -17.43
CA ILE A 215 1.85 -11.96 -16.38
C ILE A 215 3.11 -12.32 -15.59
N PHE A 216 4.02 -11.38 -15.42
CA PHE A 216 5.27 -11.54 -14.70
C PHE A 216 5.61 -10.29 -13.89
N PHE A 217 6.25 -10.51 -12.75
CA PHE A 217 6.80 -9.44 -11.93
C PHE A 217 7.79 -10.00 -10.92
N ASP A 218 8.81 -9.22 -10.58
CA ASP A 218 9.72 -9.57 -9.51
C ASP A 218 9.20 -9.13 -8.13
N VAL A 219 9.56 -9.90 -7.10
CA VAL A 219 9.29 -9.57 -5.69
C VAL A 219 10.60 -9.16 -5.04
N LEU A 220 10.79 -7.84 -4.88
CA LEU A 220 11.99 -7.22 -4.29
C LEU A 220 13.30 -7.61 -4.98
N GLY A 221 13.25 -8.07 -6.24
CA GLY A 221 14.37 -8.65 -6.98
C GLY A 221 14.89 -9.99 -6.44
N LEU A 222 14.14 -10.68 -5.57
CA LEU A 222 14.52 -11.97 -4.99
C LEU A 222 13.95 -13.16 -5.78
N TYR A 223 12.70 -13.04 -6.22
CA TYR A 223 11.99 -14.08 -6.96
C TYR A 223 11.22 -13.47 -8.12
N LEU A 224 11.24 -14.14 -9.27
CA LEU A 224 10.37 -13.82 -10.40
C LEU A 224 9.11 -14.70 -10.39
N ILE A 225 7.95 -14.06 -10.29
CA ILE A 225 6.65 -14.70 -10.43
C ILE A 225 6.21 -14.56 -11.88
N SER A 226 5.71 -15.65 -12.47
CA SER A 226 5.19 -15.67 -13.84
C SER A 226 4.04 -16.68 -13.96
N PHE A 227 2.91 -16.28 -14.53
CA PHE A 227 1.74 -17.14 -14.78
C PHE A 227 0.96 -16.68 -16.01
N SER A 228 0.08 -17.54 -16.55
CA SER A 228 -0.71 -17.18 -17.73
C SER A 228 -1.79 -16.13 -17.41
N SER A 229 -2.18 -15.36 -18.43
CA SER A 229 -3.27 -14.38 -18.30
C SER A 229 -4.55 -14.99 -17.72
N ASP A 230 -4.92 -16.21 -18.11
CA ASP A 230 -6.09 -16.93 -17.57
C ASP A 230 -6.03 -17.15 -16.06
N VAL A 231 -4.84 -17.48 -15.53
CA VAL A 231 -4.64 -17.64 -14.09
C VAL A 231 -4.75 -16.28 -13.40
N GLY A 232 -4.23 -15.21 -14.01
CA GLY A 232 -4.37 -13.84 -13.51
C GLY A 232 -5.82 -13.41 -13.39
N VAL A 233 -6.64 -13.65 -14.42
CA VAL A 233 -8.08 -13.36 -14.39
C VAL A 233 -8.77 -14.11 -13.24
N LYS A 234 -8.50 -15.41 -13.08
CA LYS A 234 -9.07 -16.22 -11.99
C LYS A 234 -8.64 -15.70 -10.61
N LEU A 235 -7.37 -15.32 -10.43
CA LEU A 235 -6.86 -14.76 -9.17
C LEU A 235 -7.53 -13.41 -8.83
N ASN A 236 -7.72 -12.54 -9.82
CA ASN A 236 -8.39 -11.25 -9.63
C ASN A 236 -9.85 -11.43 -9.19
N TYR A 237 -10.60 -12.33 -9.84
CA TYR A 237 -11.97 -12.65 -9.42
C TYR A 237 -12.01 -13.30 -8.03
N ALA A 238 -11.07 -14.18 -7.71
CA ALA A 238 -10.99 -14.80 -6.40
C ALA A 238 -10.68 -13.78 -5.29
N ALA A 239 -9.78 -12.83 -5.54
CA ALA A 239 -9.45 -11.75 -4.60
C ALA A 239 -10.66 -10.82 -4.36
N ALA A 240 -11.37 -10.44 -5.43
CA ALA A 240 -12.60 -9.65 -5.32
C ALA A 240 -13.69 -10.40 -4.52
N ALA A 241 -13.91 -11.69 -4.81
CA ALA A 241 -14.86 -12.51 -4.06
C ALA A 241 -14.48 -12.64 -2.58
N ALA A 242 -13.20 -12.86 -2.28
CA ALA A 242 -12.69 -12.95 -0.91
C ALA A 242 -12.92 -11.63 -0.14
N ALA A 243 -12.67 -10.48 -0.77
CA ALA A 243 -12.92 -9.18 -0.15
C ALA A 243 -14.41 -8.99 0.21
N ILE A 244 -15.31 -9.31 -0.73
CA ILE A 244 -16.77 -9.24 -0.51
C ILE A 244 -17.19 -10.18 0.64
N ILE A 245 -16.67 -11.41 0.67
CA ILE A 245 -16.94 -12.39 1.72
C ILE A 245 -16.44 -11.90 3.09
N LEU A 246 -15.23 -11.33 3.16
CA LEU A 246 -14.67 -10.81 4.40
C LEU A 246 -15.50 -9.63 4.95
N ILE A 247 -15.98 -8.74 4.08
CA ILE A 247 -16.90 -7.66 4.48
C ILE A 247 -18.20 -8.25 5.04
N TYR A 248 -18.77 -9.25 4.37
CA TYR A 248 -19.98 -9.92 4.84
C TYR A 248 -19.78 -10.60 6.21
N ILE A 249 -18.68 -11.33 6.41
CA ILE A 249 -18.33 -11.94 7.71
C ILE A 249 -18.18 -10.86 8.79
N SER A 250 -17.55 -9.72 8.46
CA SER A 250 -17.44 -8.59 9.39
C SER A 250 -18.81 -8.06 9.81
N LEU A 251 -19.75 -7.94 8.87
CA LEU A 251 -21.11 -7.49 9.16
C LEU A 251 -21.87 -8.49 10.04
N LEU A 252 -21.71 -9.79 9.80
CA LEU A 252 -22.31 -10.83 10.66
C LEU A 252 -21.79 -10.75 12.10
N ARG A 253 -20.48 -10.53 12.29
CA ARG A 253 -19.88 -10.35 13.63
C ARG A 253 -20.39 -9.11 14.36
N ILE A 254 -20.63 -8.01 13.64
CA ILE A 254 -21.21 -6.79 14.21
C ILE A 254 -22.66 -7.04 14.62
N ALA A 255 -23.42 -7.75 13.78
CA ALA A 255 -24.82 -8.03 14.05
C ALA A 255 -25.08 -8.94 15.24
N GLU A 256 -24.19 -9.89 15.50
CA GLU A 256 -24.25 -10.73 16.71
C GLU A 256 -24.23 -9.87 17.99
N LYS A 257 -23.47 -8.78 17.99
CA LYS A 257 -23.45 -7.81 19.09
C LYS A 257 -24.65 -6.86 19.09
N SER A 258 -25.21 -6.55 17.92
CA SER A 258 -26.28 -5.56 17.75
C SER A 258 -27.71 -6.14 17.70
N SER A 259 -27.88 -7.46 17.90
CA SER A 259 -29.19 -8.15 17.92
C SER A 259 -30.02 -7.99 16.63
N VAL A 260 -29.37 -7.88 15.48
CA VAL A 260 -30.02 -7.75 14.16
C VAL A 260 -30.08 -9.12 13.47
N SER A 261 -31.18 -9.42 12.75
CA SER A 261 -31.32 -10.72 12.06
C SER A 261 -30.39 -10.84 10.84
N SER A 262 -29.85 -12.03 10.61
CA SER A 262 -28.97 -12.36 9.47
C SER A 262 -29.60 -12.03 8.11
N GLU A 263 -30.91 -12.20 7.98
CA GLU A 263 -31.67 -11.90 6.77
C GLU A 263 -31.70 -10.39 6.45
N GLN A 264 -31.88 -9.54 7.47
CA GLN A 264 -31.85 -8.09 7.29
C GLN A 264 -30.48 -7.59 6.85
N ILE A 265 -29.40 -8.18 7.39
CA ILE A 265 -28.03 -7.86 7.00
C ILE A 265 -27.74 -8.31 5.59
N LEU A 266 -28.14 -9.53 5.21
CA LEU A 266 -27.96 -10.03 3.86
C LEU A 266 -28.69 -9.15 2.83
N SER A 267 -29.95 -8.80 3.10
CA SER A 267 -30.75 -7.92 2.23
C SER A 267 -30.09 -6.54 2.07
N THR A 268 -29.67 -5.93 3.19
CA THR A 268 -29.01 -4.62 3.20
C THR A 268 -27.65 -4.66 2.52
N PHE A 269 -26.87 -5.72 2.74
CA PHE A 269 -25.57 -5.94 2.09
C PHE A 269 -25.69 -6.04 0.57
N ILE A 270 -26.69 -6.79 0.09
CA ILE A 270 -26.95 -6.91 -1.35
C ILE A 270 -27.37 -5.56 -1.94
N LEU A 271 -28.29 -4.85 -1.29
CA LEU A 271 -28.85 -3.59 -1.81
C LEU A 271 -27.86 -2.43 -1.76
N VAL A 272 -27.05 -2.33 -0.72
CA VAL A 272 -26.18 -1.16 -0.47
C VAL A 272 -24.76 -1.37 -0.98
N LEU A 273 -24.26 -2.61 -1.03
CA LEU A 273 -22.90 -2.89 -1.48
C LEU A 273 -22.86 -3.63 -2.81
N VAL A 274 -23.49 -4.81 -2.91
CA VAL A 274 -23.33 -5.68 -4.09
C VAL A 274 -23.97 -5.06 -5.33
N ALA A 275 -25.22 -4.62 -5.27
CA ALA A 275 -25.91 -4.05 -6.41
C ALA A 275 -25.26 -2.75 -6.92
N PRO A 276 -24.89 -1.78 -6.05
CA PRO A 276 -24.16 -0.59 -6.48
C PRO A 276 -22.77 -0.92 -7.01
N PHE A 277 -22.03 -1.85 -6.40
CA PHE A 277 -20.73 -2.28 -6.91
C PHE A 277 -20.83 -2.87 -8.32
N MET A 278 -21.78 -3.77 -8.54
CA MET A 278 -22.00 -4.39 -9.86
C MET A 278 -22.44 -3.36 -10.90
N TYR A 279 -23.35 -2.44 -10.53
CA TYR A 279 -23.81 -1.38 -11.42
C TYR A 279 -22.68 -0.41 -11.80
N ASN A 280 -21.90 0.06 -10.83
CA ASN A 280 -20.77 0.95 -11.08
C ASN A 280 -19.66 0.24 -11.89
N SER A 281 -19.38 -1.03 -11.59
CA SER A 281 -18.41 -1.83 -12.35
C SER A 281 -18.87 -2.02 -13.80
N TYR A 282 -20.15 -2.27 -14.03
CA TYR A 282 -20.73 -2.37 -15.37
C TYR A 282 -20.68 -1.05 -16.12
N LEU A 283 -21.07 0.07 -15.47
CA LEU A 283 -20.94 1.40 -16.07
C LEU A 283 -19.50 1.71 -16.44
N PHE A 284 -18.55 1.42 -15.54
CA PHE A 284 -17.13 1.63 -15.77
C PHE A 284 -16.60 0.76 -16.93
N TYR A 285 -17.00 -0.51 -16.98
CA TYR A 285 -16.68 -1.40 -18.09
C TYR A 285 -17.24 -0.89 -19.42
N CYS A 286 -18.53 -0.55 -19.48
CA CYS A 286 -19.14 0.03 -20.67
C CYS A 286 -18.45 1.33 -21.09
N PHE A 287 -18.06 2.15 -20.13
CA PHE A 287 -17.38 3.41 -20.36
C PHE A 287 -16.01 3.20 -21.02
N ILE A 288 -15.19 2.28 -20.50
CA ILE A 288 -13.91 1.89 -21.11
C ILE A 288 -14.16 1.33 -22.52
N VAL A 289 -15.03 0.33 -22.67
CA VAL A 289 -15.28 -0.34 -23.96
C VAL A 289 -15.80 0.61 -25.03
N ILE A 290 -16.60 1.61 -24.67
CA ILE A 290 -17.16 2.59 -25.62
C ILE A 290 -16.13 3.68 -25.94
N LEU A 291 -15.42 4.20 -24.93
CA LEU A 291 -14.50 5.32 -25.14
C LEU A 291 -13.19 4.90 -25.77
N THR A 292 -12.60 3.76 -25.40
CA THR A 292 -11.31 3.31 -25.95
C THR A 292 -11.31 3.27 -27.49
N PRO A 293 -12.33 2.71 -28.19
CA PRO A 293 -12.41 2.76 -29.65
C PRO A 293 -12.70 4.16 -30.20
N MET A 294 -13.50 4.98 -29.51
CA MET A 294 -13.78 6.36 -29.93
C MET A 294 -12.55 7.26 -29.81
N MET A 295 -11.63 6.97 -28.90
CA MET A 295 -10.39 7.71 -28.74
C MET A 295 -9.47 7.61 -29.95
N GLY A 296 -9.52 6.51 -30.71
CA GLY A 296 -8.79 6.36 -31.98
C GLY A 296 -9.17 7.41 -33.04
N ARG A 297 -10.26 8.17 -32.86
CA ARG A 297 -10.65 9.29 -33.72
C ARG A 297 -9.97 10.62 -33.38
N PHE A 298 -9.38 10.77 -32.19
CA PHE A 298 -8.72 12.02 -31.77
C PHE A 298 -7.29 12.14 -32.31
N GLY A 299 -6.83 11.17 -33.09
CA GLY A 299 -5.50 11.17 -33.70
C GLY A 299 -4.40 10.73 -32.74
N VAL A 300 -3.20 10.54 -33.30
CA VAL A 300 -2.01 10.01 -32.59
C VAL A 300 -1.42 10.97 -31.56
N ASP A 301 -1.82 12.25 -31.57
CA ASP A 301 -1.27 13.27 -30.69
C ASP A 301 -1.96 13.32 -29.30
N THR A 302 -3.12 12.66 -29.15
CA THR A 302 -3.89 12.66 -27.90
C THR A 302 -3.80 11.32 -27.22
N ASN A 303 -3.25 11.29 -26.01
CA ASN A 303 -3.09 10.06 -25.24
C ASN A 303 -4.43 9.61 -24.62
N PRO A 304 -5.00 8.45 -25.05
CA PRO A 304 -6.29 7.97 -24.57
C PRO A 304 -6.27 7.60 -23.08
N ASP A 305 -5.14 7.14 -22.55
CA ASP A 305 -5.04 6.62 -21.18
C ASP A 305 -4.98 7.73 -20.14
N LEU A 306 -4.45 8.92 -20.48
CA LEU A 306 -4.54 10.10 -19.61
C LEU A 306 -5.99 10.55 -19.41
N ILE A 307 -6.81 10.44 -20.45
CA ILE A 307 -8.24 10.77 -20.41
C ILE A 307 -8.98 9.69 -19.61
N ILE A 308 -8.71 8.40 -19.84
CA ILE A 308 -9.26 7.29 -19.06
C ILE A 308 -8.87 7.41 -17.59
N GLY A 309 -7.61 7.75 -17.28
CA GLY A 309 -7.10 7.96 -15.93
C GLY A 309 -7.80 9.13 -15.22
N ALA A 310 -7.95 10.27 -15.91
CA ALA A 310 -8.68 11.42 -15.38
C ALA A 310 -10.17 11.11 -15.13
N LEU A 311 -10.80 10.34 -16.01
CA LEU A 311 -12.20 9.92 -15.88
C LEU A 311 -12.38 8.88 -14.76
N THR A 312 -11.41 7.98 -14.57
CA THR A 312 -11.38 7.01 -13.47
C THR A 312 -11.20 7.72 -12.12
N ALA A 313 -10.33 8.73 -12.07
CA ALA A 313 -10.20 9.61 -10.91
C ALA A 313 -11.51 10.37 -10.62
N LEU A 314 -12.21 10.86 -11.66
CA LEU A 314 -13.51 11.51 -11.51
C LEU A 314 -14.60 10.54 -11.00
N GLY A 315 -14.63 9.31 -11.49
CA GLY A 315 -15.53 8.25 -10.98
C GLY A 315 -15.28 7.91 -9.51
N THR A 316 -14.02 7.96 -9.08
CA THR A 316 -13.64 7.79 -7.67
C THR A 316 -14.15 8.95 -6.81
N ILE A 317 -14.08 10.19 -7.31
CA ILE A 317 -14.62 11.38 -6.64
C ILE A 317 -16.16 11.35 -6.56
N LEU A 318 -16.84 10.86 -7.59
CA LEU A 318 -18.30 10.71 -7.61
C LEU A 318 -18.80 9.59 -6.67
N SER A 319 -17.89 8.76 -6.15
CA SER A 319 -18.17 7.76 -5.12
C SER A 319 -18.13 8.35 -3.69
N MET A 320 -18.06 9.68 -3.52
CA MET A 320 -18.28 10.36 -2.24
C MET A 320 -19.68 10.05 -1.70
N GLY A 321 -19.76 9.31 -0.59
CA GLY A 321 -21.02 9.01 0.07
C GLY A 321 -21.60 10.27 0.73
N PHE A 322 -22.77 10.71 0.28
CA PHE A 322 -23.60 11.67 1.00
C PHE A 322 -24.76 10.92 1.66
N LEU A 323 -25.03 11.22 2.92
CA LEU A 323 -26.12 10.59 3.66
C LEU A 323 -27.24 11.61 3.83
N GLN A 324 -28.41 11.30 3.27
CA GLN A 324 -29.63 12.00 3.63
C GLN A 324 -30.04 11.57 5.04
N VAL A 325 -30.25 12.53 5.91
CA VAL A 325 -30.55 12.30 7.32
C VAL A 325 -31.85 13.00 7.68
N ARG A 326 -32.69 12.32 8.46
CA ARG A 326 -33.83 12.93 9.16
C ARG A 326 -33.62 12.80 10.67
N ARG A 327 -33.80 13.90 11.39
CA ARG A 327 -33.72 13.95 12.86
C ARG A 327 -35.10 14.22 13.42
N VAL A 328 -35.58 13.34 14.30
CA VAL A 328 -36.85 13.50 15.01
C VAL A 328 -36.59 13.40 16.50
N PHE A 329 -37.02 14.40 17.25
CA PHE A 329 -36.82 14.51 18.69
C PHE A 329 -38.16 14.31 19.38
N TYR A 330 -38.23 13.32 20.26
CA TYR A 330 -39.40 13.03 21.07
C TYR A 330 -39.16 13.49 22.51
N GLU A 331 -40.14 14.18 23.09
CA GLU A 331 -40.14 14.57 24.49
C GLU A 331 -40.71 13.46 25.38
N TYR A 332 -40.61 13.63 26.69
CA TYR A 332 -41.02 12.63 27.68
C TYR A 332 -42.50 12.23 27.58
N ASP A 333 -43.37 13.13 27.10
CA ASP A 333 -44.80 12.89 26.88
C ASP A 333 -45.11 12.22 25.52
N GLY A 334 -44.07 11.88 24.74
CA GLY A 334 -44.19 11.28 23.41
C GLY A 334 -44.48 12.28 22.30
N THR A 335 -44.57 13.58 22.60
CA THR A 335 -44.74 14.62 21.57
C THR A 335 -43.43 14.87 20.82
N VAL A 336 -43.54 15.29 19.55
CA VAL A 336 -42.38 15.62 18.72
C VAL A 336 -42.01 17.08 18.93
N SER A 337 -40.83 17.36 19.48
CA SER A 337 -40.36 18.74 19.68
C SER A 337 -39.59 19.32 18.51
N LYS A 338 -39.01 18.47 17.66
CA LYS A 338 -38.25 18.89 16.47
C LYS A 338 -38.24 17.75 15.45
N ASP A 339 -38.59 18.04 14.20
CA ASP A 339 -38.56 17.10 13.07
C ASP A 339 -37.98 17.82 11.86
N GLU A 340 -36.80 17.41 11.42
CA GLU A 340 -36.07 18.08 10.36
C GLU A 340 -35.32 17.07 9.49
N SER A 341 -35.14 17.42 8.23
CA SER A 341 -34.41 16.60 7.25
C SER A 341 -33.32 17.43 6.58
N GLY A 342 -32.20 16.79 6.26
CA GLY A 342 -31.05 17.45 5.66
C GLY A 342 -30.01 16.45 5.16
N TYR A 343 -28.84 16.97 4.79
CA TYR A 343 -27.70 16.18 4.33
C TYR A 343 -26.57 16.28 5.33
N LEU A 344 -26.03 15.13 5.75
CA LEU A 344 -24.83 15.07 6.58
C LEU A 344 -23.62 14.87 5.68
N PHE A 345 -22.71 15.84 5.71
CA PHE A 345 -21.41 15.76 5.04
C PHE A 345 -20.37 15.22 6.01
N ASN A 346 -19.91 13.98 5.79
CA ASN A 346 -18.78 13.40 6.52
C ASN A 346 -17.50 13.53 5.68
N VAL A 347 -16.69 14.54 5.98
CA VAL A 347 -15.46 14.82 5.22
C VAL A 347 -14.35 13.91 5.74
N GLN A 348 -14.04 12.86 4.99
CA GLN A 348 -12.99 11.87 5.33
C GLN A 348 -11.55 12.40 5.11
N ASP A 349 -11.39 13.49 4.35
CA ASP A 349 -10.08 14.13 4.08
C ASP A 349 -9.78 15.26 5.07
N ARG A 350 -8.69 15.12 5.84
CA ARG A 350 -8.23 16.08 6.86
C ARG A 350 -7.32 17.19 6.33
N ARG A 351 -6.92 17.19 5.05
CA ARG A 351 -5.90 18.12 4.53
C ARG A 351 -6.44 19.45 4.03
N GLY A 352 -7.76 19.66 4.08
CA GLY A 352 -8.37 20.95 3.75
C GLY A 352 -9.37 21.37 4.82
N LEU A 353 -9.16 22.53 5.44
CA LEU A 353 -10.10 23.06 6.44
C LEU A 353 -11.46 23.43 5.85
N THR A 354 -11.57 23.58 4.53
CA THR A 354 -12.76 24.16 3.88
C THR A 354 -12.95 23.69 2.43
N PRO A 355 -13.19 22.39 2.17
CA PRO A 355 -13.44 21.88 0.82
C PRO A 355 -14.69 22.51 0.17
N LEU A 356 -15.68 22.92 0.96
CA LEU A 356 -16.93 23.50 0.46
C LEU A 356 -16.87 25.02 0.20
N LEU A 357 -15.90 25.76 0.76
CA LEU A 357 -15.80 27.23 0.54
C LEU A 357 -15.41 27.60 -0.89
N LYS A 358 -14.73 26.70 -1.62
CA LYS A 358 -14.40 26.91 -3.03
C LYS A 358 -15.45 26.32 -3.98
N SER A 359 -16.51 25.74 -3.43
CA SER A 359 -17.59 25.15 -4.23
C SER A 359 -18.65 26.20 -4.55
N ASN A 360 -19.44 25.95 -5.60
CA ASN A 360 -20.60 26.78 -5.95
C ASN A 360 -21.83 26.47 -5.06
N MET A 361 -21.67 25.73 -3.97
CA MET A 361 -22.75 25.39 -3.06
C MET A 361 -23.13 26.63 -2.25
N ASP A 362 -24.41 26.99 -2.25
CA ASP A 362 -24.91 28.05 -1.41
C ASP A 362 -24.93 27.59 0.06
N LEU A 363 -24.01 28.15 0.84
CA LEU A 363 -23.85 27.86 2.26
C LEU A 363 -24.55 28.90 3.15
N THR A 364 -25.34 29.80 2.57
CA THR A 364 -26.13 30.75 3.36
C THR A 364 -27.21 30.01 4.15
N GLY A 365 -27.27 30.28 5.46
CA GLY A 365 -28.19 29.59 6.39
C GLY A 365 -27.58 28.45 7.20
N LEU A 366 -26.27 28.18 7.08
CA LEU A 366 -25.58 27.30 8.02
C LEU A 366 -25.66 27.85 9.45
N VAL A 367 -26.19 27.04 10.37
CA VAL A 367 -26.32 27.38 11.79
C VAL A 367 -25.31 26.56 12.59
N ASN A 368 -24.64 27.19 13.54
CA ASN A 368 -23.73 26.49 14.43
C ASN A 368 -24.50 25.52 15.34
N MET A 369 -24.02 24.29 15.48
CA MET A 369 -24.65 23.23 16.28
C MET A 369 -24.42 23.35 17.80
N THR A 370 -23.68 24.36 18.28
CA THR A 370 -23.37 24.52 19.71
C THR A 370 -24.62 24.52 20.61
N SER A 371 -25.72 25.13 20.18
CA SER A 371 -26.98 25.13 20.96
C SER A 371 -27.64 23.75 21.02
N ASP A 372 -27.58 22.99 19.92
CA ASP A 372 -28.11 21.63 19.87
C ASP A 372 -27.25 20.68 20.73
N CYS A 373 -25.93 20.88 20.78
CA CYS A 373 -25.01 20.14 21.65
C CYS A 373 -25.27 20.31 23.14
N ALA A 374 -25.74 21.49 23.57
CA ALA A 374 -26.07 21.75 24.96
C ALA A 374 -27.42 21.15 25.38
N LYS A 375 -28.33 20.92 24.43
CA LYS A 375 -29.72 20.52 24.68
C LYS A 375 -29.98 19.04 24.41
N TYR A 376 -29.33 18.48 23.41
CA TYR A 376 -29.59 17.13 22.92
C TYR A 376 -28.34 16.25 23.06
N MET A 377 -28.54 15.00 23.48
CA MET A 377 -27.46 14.01 23.56
C MET A 377 -26.75 13.90 22.21
N MET A 378 -25.42 13.94 22.22
CA MET A 378 -24.57 13.93 21.00
C MET A 378 -24.94 15.01 19.97
N CYS A 379 -25.39 16.18 20.44
CA CYS A 379 -25.84 17.28 19.59
C CYS A 379 -27.01 16.93 18.65
N GLY A 380 -27.70 15.80 18.90
CA GLY A 380 -28.67 15.24 17.98
C GLY A 380 -28.04 14.79 16.66
N MET A 381 -26.78 14.38 16.60
CA MET A 381 -26.17 13.84 15.38
C MET A 381 -26.63 12.38 15.12
N PRO A 382 -26.96 12.01 13.88
CA PRO A 382 -27.42 10.65 13.51
C PRO A 382 -26.29 9.61 13.50
N LEU A 383 -25.04 10.07 13.44
CA LEU A 383 -23.84 9.23 13.44
C LEU A 383 -22.96 9.70 14.60
N TYR A 384 -22.67 8.77 15.50
CA TYR A 384 -21.79 8.96 16.66
C TYR A 384 -20.37 8.52 16.31
N ASP A 385 -19.40 9.43 16.43
CA ASP A 385 -17.99 9.09 16.38
C ASP A 385 -17.44 9.04 17.82
N HIS A 386 -16.92 7.88 18.24
CA HIS A 386 -16.32 7.69 19.55
C HIS A 386 -15.15 8.64 19.83
N ARG A 387 -14.53 9.22 18.78
CA ARG A 387 -13.47 10.21 18.86
C ARG A 387 -13.95 11.60 19.27
N TRP A 388 -15.26 11.83 19.36
CA TRP A 388 -15.84 13.09 19.84
C TRP A 388 -15.97 13.17 21.36
N VAL A 389 -15.57 12.10 22.06
CA VAL A 389 -15.53 12.06 23.52
C VAL A 389 -14.10 12.25 23.97
N GLU A 390 -13.74 13.49 24.31
CA GLU A 390 -12.43 13.83 24.89
C GLU A 390 -12.28 13.36 26.34
N SER A 391 -13.33 12.80 26.94
CA SER A 391 -13.38 12.48 28.37
C SER A 391 -14.04 11.15 28.70
N VAL A 392 -13.37 10.31 29.48
CA VAL A 392 -13.98 9.11 30.08
C VAL A 392 -14.39 9.40 31.53
N GLN A 393 -15.61 9.03 31.91
CA GLN A 393 -16.06 9.04 33.31
C GLN A 393 -15.94 7.64 33.88
N MET A 394 -15.22 7.51 34.99
CA MET A 394 -15.15 6.28 35.78
C MET A 394 -15.87 6.48 37.10
N GLU A 395 -16.68 5.49 37.48
CA GLU A 395 -17.40 5.45 38.75
C GLU A 395 -16.82 4.36 39.63
N PHE A 396 -16.54 4.71 40.87
CA PHE A 396 -15.94 3.83 41.87
C PHE A 396 -16.90 3.69 43.04
N GLU A 397 -17.03 2.46 43.51
CA GLU A 397 -17.69 2.12 44.76
C GLU A 397 -16.67 1.43 45.65
N LEU A 398 -16.39 2.04 46.81
CA LEU A 398 -15.33 1.59 47.70
C LEU A 398 -15.89 1.28 49.09
N GLU A 399 -15.80 0.01 49.48
CA GLU A 399 -16.02 -0.44 50.86
C GLU A 399 -14.77 -0.14 51.68
N THR A 400 -14.88 0.79 52.63
CA THR A 400 -13.72 1.31 53.39
C THR A 400 -13.91 1.19 54.90
N SER A 401 -12.82 1.42 55.65
CA SER A 401 -12.88 1.60 57.08
C SER A 401 -13.20 3.05 57.46
N ASP A 402 -13.45 3.27 58.75
CA ASP A 402 -13.76 4.55 59.38
C ASP A 402 -12.73 5.66 59.09
N HIS A 403 -11.51 5.29 58.70
CA HIS A 403 -10.44 6.20 58.31
C HIS A 403 -9.71 5.72 57.06
N THR A 404 -9.94 6.40 55.94
CA THR A 404 -9.41 6.02 54.62
C THR A 404 -8.76 7.19 53.91
N ARG A 405 -7.62 6.93 53.28
CA ARG A 405 -6.92 7.88 52.41
C ARG A 405 -6.89 7.33 50.99
N ILE A 406 -7.19 8.19 50.04
CA ILE A 406 -7.17 7.88 48.61
C ILE A 406 -6.12 8.77 47.96
N PHE A 407 -5.19 8.15 47.25
CA PHE A 407 -4.15 8.80 46.47
C PHE A 407 -4.46 8.57 44.99
N ILE A 408 -4.54 9.64 44.20
CA ILE A 408 -4.86 9.57 42.78
C ILE A 408 -3.73 10.24 42.00
N ASP A 409 -3.02 9.47 41.19
CA ASP A 409 -1.88 9.93 40.40
C ASP A 409 -2.14 9.67 38.91
N PRO A 410 -2.58 10.68 38.13
CA PRO A 410 -2.76 10.55 36.69
C PRO A 410 -1.41 10.43 35.97
N ASN A 411 -1.39 9.66 34.88
CA ASN A 411 -0.21 9.58 34.02
C ASN A 411 0.05 10.92 33.30
N GLU A 412 1.27 11.14 32.80
CA GLU A 412 1.75 12.44 32.29
C GLU A 412 0.87 13.05 31.18
N ASP A 413 0.17 12.22 30.41
CA ASP A 413 -0.68 12.60 29.29
C ASP A 413 -2.19 12.67 29.63
N VAL A 414 -2.56 12.47 30.91
CA VAL A 414 -3.95 12.42 31.39
C VAL A 414 -4.27 13.58 32.33
N ILE A 415 -5.39 14.26 32.08
CA ILE A 415 -5.87 15.40 32.88
C ILE A 415 -7.17 15.03 33.60
N ILE A 416 -7.22 15.18 34.92
CA ILE A 416 -8.50 15.09 35.66
C ILE A 416 -9.26 16.40 35.47
N SER A 417 -10.37 16.33 34.75
CA SER A 417 -11.16 17.52 34.37
C SER A 417 -12.32 17.82 35.32
N ASP A 418 -12.90 16.79 35.95
CA ASP A 418 -13.95 16.91 36.96
C ASP A 418 -13.92 15.66 37.86
N TRP A 419 -14.46 15.77 39.07
CA TRP A 419 -14.65 14.64 39.99
C TRP A 419 -15.77 14.95 40.99
N SER A 420 -16.17 13.96 41.80
CA SER A 420 -17.16 14.16 42.86
C SER A 420 -16.57 14.73 44.16
N PHE A 421 -15.26 14.87 44.28
CA PHE A 421 -14.63 15.51 45.44
C PHE A 421 -14.66 17.05 45.32
N LEU A 422 -14.11 17.75 46.31
CA LEU A 422 -14.05 19.20 46.30
C LEU A 422 -13.29 19.71 45.06
N LYS A 423 -13.94 20.53 44.23
CA LYS A 423 -13.36 21.03 42.97
C LYS A 423 -12.10 21.86 43.18
N GLU A 424 -12.00 22.55 44.32
CA GLU A 424 -10.85 23.38 44.68
C GLU A 424 -9.54 22.58 44.66
N TYR A 425 -9.56 21.30 45.05
CA TYR A 425 -8.37 20.44 45.06
C TYR A 425 -7.75 20.24 43.68
N LEU A 426 -8.51 20.36 42.58
CA LEU A 426 -7.97 20.31 41.21
C LEU A 426 -7.23 21.60 40.83
N THR A 427 -7.47 22.69 41.54
CA THR A 427 -6.88 24.01 41.26
C THR A 427 -5.77 24.38 42.22
N THR A 428 -5.84 23.92 43.48
CA THR A 428 -4.88 24.29 44.54
C THR A 428 -3.75 23.28 44.71
N ASN A 429 -3.94 22.03 44.30
CA ASN A 429 -2.99 20.96 44.53
C ASN A 429 -2.51 20.38 43.20
N SER A 430 -1.25 19.95 43.15
CA SER A 430 -0.72 19.14 42.06
C SER A 430 -0.82 17.65 42.40
N PRO A 431 -0.90 16.76 41.38
CA PRO A 431 -0.83 15.33 41.62
C PRO A 431 0.47 14.90 42.34
N PRO A 432 0.45 13.79 43.10
CA PRO A 432 -0.70 12.92 43.37
C PRO A 432 -1.72 13.58 44.31
N TYR A 433 -3.00 13.53 43.94
CA TYR A 433 -4.08 14.09 44.76
C TYR A 433 -4.33 13.21 45.97
N HIS A 434 -4.35 13.81 47.16
CA HIS A 434 -4.58 13.12 48.41
C HIS A 434 -5.94 13.51 48.99
N ILE A 435 -6.84 12.53 49.09
CA ILE A 435 -8.17 12.68 49.66
C ILE A 435 -8.23 11.92 50.98
N TYR A 436 -8.69 12.59 52.03
CA TYR A 436 -8.95 11.98 53.33
C TYR A 436 -10.45 11.81 53.52
N TYR A 437 -10.88 10.58 53.78
CA TYR A 437 -12.26 10.23 54.06
C TYR A 437 -12.36 9.57 55.43
N SER A 438 -13.31 10.02 56.24
CA SER A 438 -13.61 9.40 57.53
C SER A 438 -15.11 9.44 57.79
N PHE A 439 -15.64 8.36 58.35
CA PHE A 439 -17.05 8.25 58.71
C PHE A 439 -17.21 7.74 60.14
N GLY A 440 -18.37 8.03 60.74
CA GLY A 440 -18.72 7.58 62.09
C GLY A 440 -19.68 6.40 62.07
N ILE A 441 -20.97 6.67 62.27
CA ILE A 441 -22.02 5.63 62.36
C ILE A 441 -22.43 5.11 60.97
N ASP A 442 -22.42 5.97 59.96
CA ASP A 442 -22.80 5.63 58.59
C ASP A 442 -21.64 4.97 57.86
N ASN A 443 -21.75 3.66 57.60
CA ASN A 443 -20.75 2.84 56.92
C ASN A 443 -21.11 2.56 55.45
N THR A 444 -21.95 3.38 54.83
CA THR A 444 -22.27 3.22 53.41
C THR A 444 -21.00 3.28 52.54
N PRO A 445 -20.92 2.45 51.48
CA PRO A 445 -19.77 2.46 50.57
C PRO A 445 -19.54 3.84 49.97
N LEU A 446 -18.27 4.29 49.94
CA LEU A 446 -17.90 5.57 49.35
C LEU A 446 -18.01 5.46 47.84
N ARG A 447 -18.96 6.20 47.26
CA ARG A 447 -19.15 6.30 45.81
C ARG A 447 -18.60 7.62 45.28
N PHE A 448 -17.70 7.55 44.31
CA PHE A 448 -17.11 8.74 43.71
C PHE A 448 -16.87 8.54 42.20
N ARG A 449 -16.87 9.65 41.46
CA ARG A 449 -16.59 9.66 40.02
C ARG A 449 -15.35 10.49 39.71
N ILE A 450 -14.60 10.08 38.71
CA ILE A 450 -13.46 10.79 38.15
C ILE A 450 -13.66 10.93 36.64
N VAL A 451 -13.51 12.13 36.11
CA VAL A 451 -13.61 12.44 34.68
C VAL A 451 -12.23 12.77 34.14
N LEU A 452 -11.70 11.86 33.32
CA LEU A 452 -10.34 11.93 32.76
C LEU A 452 -10.40 12.41 31.32
N LYS A 453 -9.48 13.30 30.94
CA LYS A 453 -9.29 13.78 29.58
C LYS A 453 -7.92 13.41 29.05
N LYS A 454 -7.84 13.06 27.77
CA LYS A 454 -6.60 12.70 27.09
C LYS A 454 -6.63 13.24 25.66
N ALA A 455 -5.54 13.86 25.22
CA ALA A 455 -5.51 14.58 23.94
C ALA A 455 -5.58 13.66 22.71
N ASP A 456 -5.10 12.41 22.83
CA ASP A 456 -5.12 11.41 21.75
C ASP A 456 -6.40 10.56 21.72
N GLY A 457 -7.27 10.69 22.75
CA GLY A 457 -8.51 9.92 22.89
C GLY A 457 -8.32 8.42 23.15
N ASP A 458 -7.09 7.96 23.44
CA ASP A 458 -6.82 6.54 23.70
C ASP A 458 -6.94 6.22 25.20
N PHE A 459 -8.08 5.66 25.58
CA PHE A 459 -8.40 5.22 26.94
C PHE A 459 -8.13 3.73 27.20
N THR A 460 -7.44 3.04 26.29
CA THR A 460 -7.13 1.60 26.43
C THR A 460 -5.81 1.30 27.12
N VAL A 461 -5.00 2.34 27.32
CA VAL A 461 -3.77 2.31 28.11
C VAL A 461 -4.05 2.67 29.58
N PRO A 462 -3.19 2.28 30.52
CA PRO A 462 -3.29 2.76 31.90
C PRO A 462 -3.35 4.28 31.95
N LEU A 463 -4.35 4.81 32.65
CA LEU A 463 -4.67 6.23 32.73
C LEU A 463 -4.17 6.86 34.02
N PHE A 464 -4.30 6.16 35.14
CA PHE A 464 -3.89 6.67 36.44
C PHE A 464 -3.65 5.53 37.44
N GLN A 465 -2.94 5.86 38.50
CA GLN A 465 -2.69 4.97 39.63
C GLN A 465 -3.52 5.45 40.82
N MET A 466 -4.19 4.51 41.49
CA MET A 466 -4.95 4.79 42.70
C MET A 466 -4.38 4.00 43.88
N GLY A 467 -3.91 4.72 44.89
CA GLY A 467 -3.52 4.18 46.18
C GLY A 467 -4.66 4.31 47.18
N ILE A 468 -4.97 3.25 47.91
CA ILE A 468 -6.00 3.25 48.96
C ILE A 468 -5.35 2.80 50.25
N SER A 469 -5.30 3.69 51.23
CA SER A 469 -4.81 3.41 52.57
C SER A 469 -5.98 3.38 53.54
N THR A 470 -6.31 2.23 54.10
CA THR A 470 -7.34 2.11 55.15
C THR A 470 -6.68 1.89 56.50
N HIS A 471 -7.24 2.49 57.53
CA HIS A 471 -6.87 2.23 58.91
C HIS A 471 -8.06 1.61 59.63
N TYR A 472 -7.83 0.53 60.36
CA TYR A 472 -8.87 -0.09 61.14
C TYR A 472 -8.64 0.21 62.61
N MET A 473 -9.58 0.90 63.23
CA MET A 473 -9.64 0.97 64.68
C MET A 473 -10.45 -0.22 65.21
N HIS A 474 -10.04 -0.79 66.33
CA HIS A 474 -10.77 -1.85 67.04
C HIS A 474 -10.81 -3.24 66.38
N VAL A 475 -9.86 -3.57 65.49
CA VAL A 475 -9.69 -4.94 64.96
C VAL A 475 -8.42 -5.57 65.52
N LYS A 476 -8.47 -6.90 65.74
CA LYS A 476 -7.38 -7.65 66.40
C LYS A 476 -6.11 -7.86 65.55
N GLY A 477 -6.17 -7.49 64.27
CA GLY A 477 -5.14 -7.80 63.27
C GLY A 477 -5.22 -9.25 62.76
N ASP A 478 -4.20 -9.67 62.02
CA ASP A 478 -4.04 -11.06 61.56
C ASP A 478 -3.44 -11.96 62.65
N ASP A 479 -3.38 -13.28 62.39
CA ASP A 479 -2.89 -14.27 63.37
C ASP A 479 -1.45 -14.01 63.83
N GLU A 480 -0.62 -13.37 63.02
CA GLU A 480 0.74 -12.96 63.38
C GLU A 480 0.72 -11.76 64.34
N SER A 481 -0.07 -10.73 64.03
CA SER A 481 -0.28 -9.56 64.89
C SER A 481 -0.85 -9.95 66.25
N ILE A 482 -1.79 -10.90 66.27
CA ILE A 482 -2.38 -11.43 67.52
C ILE A 482 -1.32 -12.19 68.33
N ARG A 483 -0.53 -13.07 67.69
CA ARG A 483 0.55 -13.80 68.38
C ARG A 483 1.60 -12.86 68.95
N PHE A 484 2.00 -11.83 68.22
CA PHE A 484 2.95 -10.82 68.69
C PHE A 484 2.36 -9.99 69.83
N ALA A 485 1.11 -9.56 69.73
CA ALA A 485 0.44 -8.82 70.79
C ALA A 485 0.38 -9.60 72.11
N ASN A 486 0.17 -10.94 72.04
CA ASN A 486 0.18 -11.82 73.22
C ASN A 486 1.57 -12.00 73.86
N SER A 487 2.66 -11.59 73.19
CA SER A 487 4.01 -11.60 73.76
C SER A 487 4.35 -10.33 74.56
N ILE A 488 3.49 -9.32 74.51
CA ILE A 488 3.68 -8.04 75.21
C ILE A 488 3.30 -8.22 76.69
N PRO A 489 4.07 -7.67 77.65
CA PRO A 489 3.77 -7.78 79.07
C PRO A 489 2.42 -7.14 79.49
N ASP A 490 1.74 -7.76 80.45
CA ASP A 490 0.38 -7.38 80.90
C ASP A 490 0.23 -5.94 81.43
N PHE A 491 1.33 -5.27 81.79
CA PHE A 491 1.32 -3.87 82.25
C PHE A 491 1.36 -2.85 81.11
N ALA A 492 1.59 -3.28 79.87
CA ALA A 492 1.63 -2.41 78.70
C ALA A 492 0.27 -2.38 77.99
N VAL A 493 -0.26 -1.18 77.76
CA VAL A 493 -1.48 -0.98 76.96
C VAL A 493 -1.11 -1.07 75.48
N SER A 494 -1.57 -2.10 74.78
CA SER A 494 -1.40 -2.23 73.33
C SER A 494 -2.56 -1.56 72.58
N ILE A 495 -2.22 -0.58 71.73
CA ILE A 495 -3.17 0.04 70.80
C ILE A 495 -2.83 -0.50 69.41
N GLN A 496 -3.71 -1.34 68.87
CA GLN A 496 -3.55 -1.86 67.52
C GLN A 496 -4.11 -0.85 66.52
N TRP A 497 -3.25 -0.41 65.60
CA TRP A 497 -3.62 0.48 64.49
C TRP A 497 -3.23 -0.15 63.14
N PRO A 498 -3.83 -1.30 62.78
CA PRO A 498 -3.52 -1.95 61.52
C PRO A 498 -3.91 -1.05 60.34
N ALA A 499 -2.97 -0.93 59.41
CA ALA A 499 -3.10 -0.14 58.19
C ALA A 499 -2.94 -1.07 56.98
N MET A 500 -3.77 -0.89 55.96
CA MET A 500 -3.65 -1.60 54.70
C MET A 500 -3.46 -0.59 53.58
N TYR A 501 -2.48 -0.82 52.71
CA TYR A 501 -2.30 -0.05 51.48
C TYR A 501 -2.47 -0.94 50.26
N LYS A 502 -3.42 -0.58 49.39
CA LYS A 502 -3.63 -1.25 48.10
C LYS A 502 -3.36 -0.26 46.97
N LYS A 503 -2.60 -0.71 45.97
CA LYS A 503 -2.33 0.05 44.75
C LYS A 503 -3.08 -0.61 43.59
N TYR A 504 -3.77 0.21 42.82
CA TYR A 504 -4.48 -0.16 41.62
C TYR A 504 -3.99 0.69 40.44
N ILE A 505 -3.99 0.10 39.26
CA ILE A 505 -3.66 0.76 38.00
C ILE A 505 -4.89 0.58 37.12
N PHE A 506 -5.47 1.69 36.69
CA PHE A 506 -6.68 1.74 35.88
C PHE A 506 -6.38 2.23 34.49
#